data_AF-A0A7J5BVR4-F1
#
_entry.id   AF-A0A7J5BVR4-F1
#
_cell.length_a   1.000
_cell.length_b   1.000
_cell.length_c   1.000
_cell.angle_alpha   90.00
_cell.angle_beta   90.00
_cell.angle_gamma   90.00
#
_symmetry.space_group_name_H-M   'P 1'
#
loop_
_entity.id
_entity.type
_entity.pdbx_description
1 polymer ?
#
loop_
_entity_poly.entity_id
_entity_poly.type
_entity_poly.pdbx_seq_one_letter_code
_entity_poly.pdbx_strand_id
1 'polypeptide(L)'
;MCTPTCSPARHSTRENLPDAASESTRGTVRVPLSTSAVRVLGAGDLHLRRMEEQWPGLRFQVDRDGIEISGSGEQRDAAARLIEGLDAEAHHRQITGAVVDAVLRQQASTALGSVIVGEGTRSVRPKTAGQQRYVEAIDENVIVFGLGPAGTGKTYLAMAKAVQALQRNEVSRIVLTRPAVEAGERLGFLPGGLQEKIDPYLRPLYDALGEMMSPESVQKLLELGVIEVAPLAYMRGRTLNSSFIILDEAQNTTPEQMKMFLTRLGFGSRMVVTGDSSQVDLPVRRSGLIDAERVLGDVADIEMVHLSSDDVVRHGLVSAIIEAYDDRAAAAESRGAPSAGEPADAREHPHRHTTQPTAPGENDGRRTTPRASEGAQQ
;
A
#
# COMPACT_ATOMS: atom_id res chain seq x y z
N MET A 1 -12.35 10.76 80.80
CA MET A 1 -11.64 9.87 81.74
C MET A 1 -10.75 8.94 80.92
N CYS A 2 -9.51 8.79 81.36
CA CYS A 2 -8.48 7.78 81.01
C CYS A 2 -7.92 7.73 79.56
N THR A 3 -6.70 8.25 79.42
CA THR A 3 -5.58 7.73 78.59
C THR A 3 -5.02 6.43 79.24
N PRO A 4 -4.04 5.64 78.70
CA PRO A 4 -3.02 6.00 77.69
C PRO A 4 -2.50 4.88 76.72
N THR A 5 -1.63 5.29 75.78
CA THR A 5 -0.43 4.63 75.20
C THR A 5 -0.29 3.10 75.09
N CYS A 6 0.17 2.61 73.92
CA CYS A 6 1.50 1.98 73.68
C CYS A 6 1.48 0.96 72.51
N SER A 7 2.29 1.18 71.48
CA SER A 7 2.87 0.16 70.57
C SER A 7 4.19 -0.34 71.21
N PRO A 8 4.84 -1.51 70.89
CA PRO A 8 4.89 -2.20 69.60
C PRO A 8 5.04 -3.76 69.63
N ALA A 9 5.01 -4.39 68.44
CA ALA A 9 6.05 -5.33 67.92
C ALA A 9 5.51 -6.51 67.07
N ARG A 10 5.79 -6.40 65.75
CA ARG A 10 6.32 -7.43 64.82
C ARG A 10 5.56 -8.76 64.69
N HIS A 11 4.87 -8.92 63.56
CA HIS A 11 5.08 -10.07 62.68
C HIS A 11 5.09 -9.56 61.23
N SER A 12 6.20 -9.82 60.53
CA SER A 12 6.34 -9.53 59.11
C SER A 12 5.61 -10.59 58.30
N THR A 13 4.44 -10.27 57.78
CA THR A 13 3.89 -10.95 56.61
C THR A 13 4.12 -10.04 55.42
N ARG A 14 5.23 -10.32 54.70
CA ARG A 14 5.31 -9.96 53.29
C ARG A 14 4.23 -10.81 52.60
N GLU A 15 3.07 -10.22 52.35
CA GLU A 15 2.16 -10.74 51.33
C GLU A 15 2.88 -10.58 50.00
N ASN A 16 3.30 -11.71 49.45
CA ASN A 16 3.79 -11.81 48.08
C ASN A 16 2.71 -11.29 47.14
N LEU A 17 3.03 -10.22 46.41
CA LEU A 17 2.46 -9.98 45.09
C LEU A 17 2.66 -11.27 44.26
N PRO A 18 1.64 -11.77 43.55
CA PRO A 18 1.87 -12.82 42.57
C PRO A 18 2.68 -12.21 41.42
N ASP A 19 3.94 -12.65 41.28
CA ASP A 19 4.71 -12.51 40.06
C ASP A 19 3.89 -13.18 38.94
N ALA A 20 3.34 -12.37 38.04
CA ALA A 20 2.74 -12.81 36.80
C ALA A 20 3.84 -13.25 35.82
N ALA A 21 4.50 -14.36 36.14
CA ALA A 21 5.21 -15.16 35.15
C ALA A 21 4.19 -16.15 34.56
N SER A 22 3.91 -16.01 33.28
CA SER A 22 3.04 -16.89 32.52
C SER A 22 3.52 -18.35 32.61
N GLU A 23 2.82 -19.16 33.40
CA GLU A 23 2.90 -20.62 33.31
C GLU A 23 2.43 -21.02 31.90
N SER A 24 3.38 -21.33 31.01
CA SER A 24 3.05 -21.93 29.73
C SER A 24 2.54 -23.35 30.00
N THR A 25 1.22 -23.53 29.91
CA THR A 25 0.60 -24.84 30.01
C THR A 25 1.14 -25.69 28.87
N ARG A 26 2.09 -26.59 29.15
CA ARG A 26 2.57 -27.60 28.19
C ARG A 26 1.40 -28.54 27.89
N GLY A 27 0.69 -28.26 26.79
CA GLY A 27 -0.39 -29.10 26.30
C GLY A 27 0.01 -29.82 25.01
N THR A 28 -0.70 -30.90 24.71
CA THR A 28 -0.60 -31.63 23.44
C THR A 28 -1.78 -31.28 22.53
N VAL A 29 -1.55 -31.22 21.22
CA VAL A 29 -2.59 -31.11 20.18
C VAL A 29 -2.30 -32.17 19.14
N ARG A 30 -3.34 -32.90 18.73
CA ARG A 30 -3.25 -33.91 17.68
C ARG A 30 -3.95 -33.41 16.43
N VAL A 31 -3.25 -33.43 15.31
CA VAL A 31 -3.77 -33.09 13.99
C VAL A 31 -3.95 -34.39 13.20
N PRO A 32 -5.19 -34.84 12.95
CA PRO A 32 -5.43 -35.99 12.10
C PRO A 32 -5.06 -35.66 10.65
N LEU A 33 -4.41 -36.60 9.96
CA LEU A 33 -4.09 -36.46 8.55
C LEU A 33 -5.09 -37.24 7.71
N SER A 34 -5.72 -36.56 6.76
CA SER A 34 -6.60 -37.18 5.77
C SER A 34 -5.83 -37.72 4.55
N THR A 35 -4.57 -37.29 4.37
CA THR A 35 -3.63 -37.82 3.38
C THR A 35 -2.53 -38.67 4.02
N SER A 36 -1.80 -39.45 3.22
CA SER A 36 -0.57 -40.13 3.67
C SER A 36 0.43 -39.13 4.26
N ALA A 37 0.94 -39.42 5.47
CA ALA A 37 1.92 -38.60 6.18
C ALA A 37 3.15 -38.25 5.34
N VAL A 38 3.58 -39.15 4.45
CA VAL A 38 4.71 -38.93 3.54
C VAL A 38 4.47 -37.77 2.57
N ARG A 39 3.22 -37.52 2.17
CA ARG A 39 2.87 -36.41 1.26
C ARG A 39 2.94 -35.05 1.94
N VAL A 40 2.68 -35.01 3.25
CA VAL A 40 2.67 -33.78 4.06
C VAL A 40 4.08 -33.49 4.59
N LEU A 41 4.73 -34.50 5.18
CA LEU A 41 6.04 -34.39 5.81
C LEU A 41 7.21 -34.38 4.82
N GLY A 42 6.96 -34.78 3.57
CA GLY A 42 7.96 -34.85 2.51
C GLY A 42 8.84 -36.10 2.60
N ALA A 43 9.54 -36.40 1.49
CA ALA A 43 10.44 -37.55 1.44
C ALA A 43 11.60 -37.38 2.43
N GLY A 44 11.85 -38.40 3.27
CA GLY A 44 12.90 -38.36 4.29
C GLY A 44 12.67 -37.33 5.41
N ASP A 45 11.40 -36.97 5.65
CA ASP A 45 10.96 -36.01 6.68
C ASP A 45 11.49 -34.59 6.46
N LEU A 46 11.73 -34.22 5.20
CA LEU A 46 12.30 -32.93 4.82
C LEU A 46 11.49 -31.73 5.35
N HIS A 47 10.16 -31.79 5.27
CA HIS A 47 9.31 -30.69 5.75
C HIS A 47 9.16 -30.74 7.27
N LEU A 48 9.18 -31.93 7.88
CA LEU A 48 9.17 -32.08 9.33
C LEU A 48 10.38 -31.39 9.97
N ARG A 49 11.59 -31.64 9.44
CA ARG A 49 12.81 -30.99 9.93
C ARG A 49 12.76 -29.48 9.80
N ARG A 50 12.19 -28.95 8.72
CA ARG A 50 11.98 -27.50 8.57
C ARG A 50 11.01 -26.94 9.62
N MET A 51 9.96 -27.68 9.96
CA MET A 51 9.04 -27.27 11.04
C MET A 51 9.73 -27.31 12.41
N GLU A 52 10.59 -28.30 12.66
CA GLU A 52 11.40 -28.40 13.87
C GLU A 52 12.43 -27.26 13.98
N GLU A 53 13.05 -26.86 12.86
CA GLU A 53 13.96 -25.70 12.78
C GLU A 53 13.22 -24.38 13.06
N GLN A 54 11.99 -24.23 12.54
CA GLN A 54 11.17 -23.04 12.72
C GLN A 54 10.63 -22.93 14.17
N TRP A 55 10.33 -24.06 14.82
CA TRP A 55 9.81 -24.12 16.17
C TRP A 55 10.61 -25.06 17.08
N PRO A 56 11.83 -24.66 17.51
CA PRO A 56 12.70 -25.51 18.32
C PRO A 56 12.13 -25.85 19.71
N GLY A 57 11.09 -25.13 20.15
CA GLY A 57 10.37 -25.38 21.40
C GLY A 57 9.25 -26.42 21.30
N LEU A 58 8.93 -26.89 20.09
CA LEU A 58 7.89 -27.89 19.85
C LEU A 58 8.48 -29.29 19.63
N ARG A 59 7.73 -30.31 20.03
CA ARG A 59 8.03 -31.71 19.67
C ARG A 59 6.91 -32.23 18.78
N PHE A 60 7.31 -32.85 17.68
CA PHE A 60 6.41 -33.49 16.73
C PHE A 60 6.55 -35.01 16.85
N GLN A 61 5.44 -35.72 17.00
CA GLN A 61 5.40 -37.18 16.97
C GLN A 61 4.43 -37.60 15.88
N VAL A 62 4.91 -38.45 14.96
CA VAL A 62 4.11 -38.95 13.84
C VAL A 62 3.64 -40.36 14.19
N ASP A 63 2.34 -40.59 14.14
CA ASP A 63 1.74 -41.91 14.34
C ASP A 63 0.82 -42.30 13.18
N ARG A 64 0.03 -43.36 13.36
CA ARG A 64 -0.91 -43.84 12.33
C ARG A 64 -2.15 -42.98 12.19
N ASP A 65 -2.49 -42.19 13.22
CA ASP A 65 -3.71 -41.41 13.33
C ASP A 65 -3.47 -39.92 13.06
N GLY A 66 -2.22 -39.48 12.94
CA GLY A 66 -1.85 -38.12 12.56
C GLY A 66 -0.50 -37.66 13.11
N ILE A 67 -0.41 -36.35 13.37
CA ILE A 67 0.78 -35.71 13.96
C ILE A 67 0.39 -35.10 15.31
N GLU A 68 1.10 -35.50 16.35
CA GLU A 68 0.97 -34.97 17.70
C GLU A 68 2.04 -33.92 17.98
N ILE A 69 1.61 -32.74 18.42
CA ILE A 69 2.44 -31.56 18.67
C ILE A 69 2.39 -31.22 20.15
N SER A 70 3.56 -31.19 20.78
CA SER A 70 3.71 -30.87 22.21
C SER A 70 4.55 -29.60 22.39
N GLY A 71 4.10 -28.64 23.19
CA GLY A 71 4.90 -27.44 23.49
C GLY A 71 4.05 -26.25 23.93
N SER A 72 4.57 -25.03 23.72
CA SER A 72 3.87 -23.79 24.08
C SER A 72 2.61 -23.60 23.23
N GLY A 73 1.48 -23.21 23.86
CA GLY A 73 0.17 -23.13 23.21
C GLY A 73 0.15 -22.34 21.90
N GLU A 74 0.70 -21.13 21.88
CA GLU A 74 0.64 -20.26 20.71
C GLU A 74 1.42 -20.81 19.50
N GLN A 75 2.66 -21.28 19.73
CA GLN A 75 3.47 -21.91 18.68
C GLN A 75 2.86 -23.25 18.22
N ARG A 76 2.32 -24.03 19.16
CA ARG A 76 1.69 -25.33 18.89
C ARG A 76 0.45 -25.17 18.03
N ASP A 77 -0.39 -24.18 18.32
CA ASP A 77 -1.61 -23.95 17.56
C ASP A 77 -1.29 -23.38 16.16
N ALA A 78 -0.21 -22.60 16.02
CA ALA A 78 0.29 -22.18 14.71
C ALA A 78 0.83 -23.36 13.88
N ALA A 79 1.61 -24.26 14.50
CA ALA A 79 2.12 -25.45 13.85
C ALA A 79 0.99 -26.43 13.46
N ALA A 80 -0.04 -26.56 14.31
CA ALA A 80 -1.21 -27.39 14.03
C ALA A 80 -1.95 -26.91 12.78
N ARG A 81 -2.23 -25.60 12.71
CA ARG A 81 -2.83 -24.99 11.51
C ARG A 81 -1.96 -25.24 10.28
N LEU A 82 -0.63 -25.09 10.37
CA LEU A 82 0.27 -25.32 9.23
C LEU A 82 0.09 -26.73 8.67
N ILE A 83 0.08 -27.72 9.55
CA ILE A 83 -0.08 -29.13 9.18
C ILE A 83 -1.46 -29.36 8.53
N GLU A 84 -2.53 -28.80 9.08
CA GLU A 84 -3.87 -28.87 8.48
C GLU A 84 -3.90 -28.24 7.06
N GLY A 85 -3.28 -27.07 6.90
CA GLY A 85 -3.17 -26.40 5.61
C GLY A 85 -2.37 -27.22 4.58
N LEU A 86 -1.29 -27.86 5.01
CA LEU A 86 -0.49 -28.74 4.14
C LEU A 86 -1.21 -30.04 3.81
N ASP A 87 -1.99 -30.60 4.73
CA ASP A 87 -2.80 -31.79 4.47
C ASP A 87 -3.90 -31.48 3.43
N ALA A 88 -4.59 -30.35 3.55
CA ALA A 88 -5.57 -29.91 2.56
C ALA A 88 -4.94 -29.73 1.16
N GLU A 89 -3.76 -29.10 1.09
CA GLU A 89 -3.04 -28.92 -0.17
C GLU A 89 -2.52 -30.23 -0.76
N ALA A 90 -2.16 -31.18 0.11
CA ALA A 90 -1.67 -32.49 -0.28
C ALA A 90 -2.73 -33.32 -1.02
N HIS A 91 -4.02 -32.99 -0.90
CA HIS A 91 -5.09 -33.62 -1.68
C HIS A 91 -5.02 -33.26 -3.16
N HIS A 92 -4.57 -32.04 -3.48
CA HIS A 92 -4.67 -31.48 -4.83
C HIS A 92 -3.33 -31.38 -5.55
N ARG A 93 -2.21 -31.32 -4.80
CA ARG A 93 -0.87 -31.16 -5.36
C ARG A 93 0.20 -31.84 -4.52
N GLN A 94 1.40 -31.93 -5.09
CA GLN A 94 2.59 -32.35 -4.36
C GLN A 94 3.10 -31.20 -3.50
N ILE A 95 3.34 -31.47 -2.21
CA ILE A 95 3.91 -30.47 -1.31
C ILE A 95 5.39 -30.31 -1.65
N THR A 96 5.78 -29.10 -2.05
CA THR A 96 7.16 -28.69 -2.24
C THR A 96 7.52 -27.63 -1.19
N GLY A 97 8.80 -27.32 -1.03
CA GLY A 97 9.23 -26.23 -0.13
C GLY A 97 8.51 -24.90 -0.41
N ALA A 98 8.30 -24.56 -1.67
CA ALA A 98 7.57 -23.35 -2.06
C ALA A 98 6.09 -23.37 -1.63
N VAL A 99 5.46 -24.54 -1.56
CA VAL A 99 4.09 -24.70 -1.04
C VAL A 99 4.09 -24.50 0.48
N VAL A 100 5.07 -25.06 1.20
CA VAL A 100 5.24 -24.84 2.64
C VAL A 100 5.40 -23.35 2.96
N ASP A 101 6.26 -22.66 2.21
CA ASP A 101 6.48 -21.22 2.37
C ASP A 101 5.24 -20.39 2.00
N ALA A 102 4.43 -20.87 1.06
CA ALA A 102 3.16 -20.24 0.69
C ALA A 102 2.09 -20.42 1.79
N VAL A 103 1.95 -21.61 2.37
CA VAL A 103 0.99 -21.86 3.47
C VAL A 103 1.41 -21.11 4.72
N LEU A 104 2.71 -21.07 5.04
CA LEU A 104 3.25 -20.25 6.14
C LEU A 104 2.92 -18.77 5.96
N ARG A 105 3.14 -18.22 4.75
CA ARG A 105 2.76 -16.83 4.43
C ARG A 105 1.26 -16.61 4.50
N GLN A 106 0.47 -17.58 4.04
CA GLN A 106 -0.99 -17.51 4.14
C GLN A 106 -1.45 -17.53 5.60
N GLN A 107 -0.78 -18.26 6.48
CA GLN A 107 -1.12 -18.31 7.90
C GLN A 107 -0.73 -17.07 8.67
N ALA A 108 0.43 -16.50 8.36
CA ALA A 108 0.78 -15.15 8.76
C ALA A 108 -0.32 -14.19 8.28
N SER A 109 -0.76 -14.27 7.02
CA SER A 109 -1.83 -13.40 6.50
C SER A 109 -3.20 -13.59 7.18
N THR A 110 -3.56 -14.81 7.63
CA THR A 110 -4.81 -15.05 8.40
C THR A 110 -4.71 -14.62 9.87
N ALA A 111 -3.50 -14.63 10.45
CA ALA A 111 -3.25 -14.09 11.77
C ALA A 111 -3.16 -12.55 11.74
N LEU A 112 -2.78 -11.98 10.60
CA LEU A 112 -2.57 -10.54 10.39
C LEU A 112 -3.84 -9.77 9.99
N GLY A 113 -5.06 -10.32 10.10
CA GLY A 113 -6.27 -9.51 9.97
C GLY A 113 -7.53 -10.26 9.52
N SER A 114 -8.68 -9.84 10.05
CA SER A 114 -10.00 -10.33 9.65
C SER A 114 -10.36 -9.87 8.22
N VAL A 115 -11.19 -10.65 7.53
CA VAL A 115 -11.78 -10.24 6.24
C VAL A 115 -12.47 -8.88 6.38
N ILE A 116 -12.11 -7.93 5.52
CA ILE A 116 -12.67 -6.59 5.51
C ILE A 116 -14.03 -6.60 4.79
N VAL A 117 -14.04 -7.03 3.53
CA VAL A 117 -15.26 -7.16 2.69
C VAL A 117 -15.10 -8.35 1.75
N GLY A 118 -16.22 -8.98 1.38
CA GLY A 118 -16.31 -9.96 0.31
C GLY A 118 -17.01 -11.25 0.73
N GLU A 119 -17.60 -11.94 -0.25
CA GLU A 119 -18.18 -13.28 -0.09
C GLU A 119 -17.29 -14.32 -0.82
N GLY A 120 -16.94 -15.42 -0.14
CA GLY A 120 -16.17 -16.51 -0.74
C GLY A 120 -14.73 -16.15 -1.13
N THR A 121 -14.34 -16.43 -2.38
CA THR A 121 -12.95 -16.30 -2.88
C THR A 121 -12.52 -14.86 -3.21
N ARG A 122 -13.42 -13.87 -3.10
CA ARG A 122 -13.15 -12.44 -3.34
C ARG A 122 -13.08 -11.62 -2.04
N SER A 123 -12.55 -12.21 -0.97
CA SER A 123 -12.38 -11.50 0.30
C SER A 123 -11.18 -10.57 0.27
N VAL A 124 -11.38 -9.28 0.54
CA VAL A 124 -10.30 -8.30 0.74
C VAL A 124 -9.80 -8.42 2.18
N ARG A 125 -8.50 -8.62 2.34
CA ARG A 125 -7.81 -8.68 3.65
C ARG A 125 -6.39 -8.12 3.55
N PRO A 126 -5.86 -7.55 4.65
CA PRO A 126 -4.46 -7.15 4.70
C PRO A 126 -3.58 -8.41 4.63
N LYS A 127 -2.42 -8.27 4.00
CA LYS A 127 -1.48 -9.37 3.73
C LYS A 127 -0.12 -9.17 4.41
N THR A 128 0.14 -7.97 4.92
CA THR A 128 1.38 -7.59 5.61
C THR A 128 1.06 -6.88 6.92
N ALA A 129 2.02 -6.82 7.83
CA ALA A 129 1.85 -6.11 9.09
C ALA A 129 1.67 -4.59 8.91
N GLY A 130 2.29 -3.98 7.88
CA GLY A 130 2.04 -2.58 7.54
C GLY A 130 0.61 -2.34 7.06
N GLN A 131 0.09 -3.23 6.20
CA GLN A 131 -1.30 -3.17 5.75
C GLN A 131 -2.29 -3.37 6.91
N GLN A 132 -1.99 -4.25 7.87
CA GLN A 132 -2.84 -4.45 9.04
C GLN A 132 -2.89 -3.19 9.91
N ARG A 133 -1.74 -2.60 10.25
CA ARG A 133 -1.67 -1.33 10.99
C ARG A 133 -2.44 -0.22 10.28
N TYR A 134 -2.34 -0.16 8.95
CA TYR A 134 -3.09 0.81 8.16
C TYR A 134 -4.61 0.63 8.28
N VAL A 135 -5.09 -0.61 8.23
CA VAL A 135 -6.52 -0.92 8.39
C VAL A 135 -7.01 -0.60 9.81
N GLU A 136 -6.22 -0.90 10.84
CA GLU A 136 -6.51 -0.56 12.24
C GLU A 136 -6.54 0.95 12.45
N ALA A 137 -5.58 1.69 11.89
CA ALA A 137 -5.57 3.15 11.97
C ALA A 137 -6.85 3.77 11.38
N ILE A 138 -7.39 3.21 10.29
CA ILE A 138 -8.66 3.65 9.68
C ILE A 138 -9.85 3.46 10.64
N ASP A 139 -9.82 2.44 11.50
CA ASP A 139 -10.86 2.18 12.49
C ASP A 139 -10.77 3.10 13.71
N GLU A 140 -9.55 3.47 14.09
CA GLU A 140 -9.28 4.22 15.32
C GLU A 140 -9.31 5.74 15.13
N ASN A 141 -9.07 6.23 13.92
CA ASN A 141 -8.92 7.67 13.65
C ASN A 141 -9.97 8.19 12.65
N VAL A 142 -10.29 9.48 12.77
CA VAL A 142 -11.21 10.18 11.87
C VAL A 142 -10.55 10.50 10.53
N ILE A 143 -9.27 10.88 10.52
CA ILE A 143 -8.49 11.13 9.30
C ILE A 143 -7.26 10.21 9.27
N VAL A 144 -7.07 9.49 8.17
CA VAL A 144 -5.87 8.66 7.98
C VAL A 144 -5.18 8.98 6.67
N PHE A 145 -3.87 9.17 6.72
CA PHE A 145 -3.01 9.28 5.55
C PHE A 145 -2.35 7.92 5.29
N GLY A 146 -2.71 7.28 4.18
CA GLY A 146 -2.06 6.07 3.68
C GLY A 146 -0.98 6.44 2.66
N LEU A 147 0.28 6.49 3.11
CA LEU A 147 1.42 6.96 2.33
C LEU A 147 2.29 5.78 1.90
N GLY A 148 2.68 5.70 0.64
CA GLY A 148 3.65 4.68 0.21
C GLY A 148 3.58 4.32 -1.26
N PRO A 149 4.44 3.40 -1.73
CA PRO A 149 4.58 3.09 -3.14
C PRO A 149 3.33 2.49 -3.80
N ALA A 150 3.30 2.47 -5.12
CA ALA A 150 2.25 1.78 -5.87
C ALA A 150 2.27 0.26 -5.56
N GLY A 151 1.08 -0.33 -5.36
CA GLY A 151 0.94 -1.77 -5.10
C GLY A 151 1.02 -2.17 -3.61
N THR A 152 1.15 -1.23 -2.68
CA THR A 152 1.04 -1.48 -1.23
C THR A 152 -0.39 -1.68 -0.73
N GLY A 153 -1.39 -1.47 -1.59
CA GLY A 153 -2.80 -1.66 -1.26
C GLY A 153 -3.47 -0.47 -0.56
N LYS A 154 -2.80 0.69 -0.39
CA LYS A 154 -3.34 1.88 0.30
C LYS A 154 -4.76 2.27 -0.12
N THR A 155 -5.01 2.46 -1.40
CA THR A 155 -6.33 2.87 -1.92
C THR A 155 -7.33 1.71 -1.85
N TYR A 156 -6.88 0.50 -2.20
CA TYR A 156 -7.72 -0.69 -2.23
C TYR A 156 -8.25 -1.08 -0.84
N LEU A 157 -7.40 -1.07 0.19
CA LEU A 157 -7.78 -1.36 1.57
C LEU A 157 -8.67 -0.26 2.15
N ALA A 158 -8.41 1.01 1.84
CA ALA A 158 -9.27 2.11 2.24
C ALA A 158 -10.69 1.97 1.66
N MET A 159 -10.79 1.63 0.37
CA MET A 159 -12.07 1.39 -0.29
C MET A 159 -12.80 0.20 0.32
N ALA A 160 -12.09 -0.89 0.64
CA ALA A 160 -12.68 -2.02 1.35
C ALA A 160 -13.25 -1.60 2.71
N LYS A 161 -12.55 -0.76 3.47
CA LYS A 161 -13.05 -0.20 4.73
C LYS A 161 -14.25 0.72 4.55
N ALA A 162 -14.27 1.53 3.49
CA ALA A 162 -15.43 2.34 3.15
C ALA A 162 -16.67 1.50 2.85
N VAL A 163 -16.52 0.45 2.05
CA VAL A 163 -17.60 -0.49 1.73
C VAL A 163 -18.08 -1.22 2.98
N GLN A 164 -17.16 -1.67 3.85
CA GLN A 164 -17.50 -2.29 5.13
C GLN A 164 -18.34 -1.35 6.01
N ALA A 165 -17.89 -0.10 6.18
CA ALA A 165 -18.59 0.89 6.98
C ALA A 165 -20.00 1.20 6.44
N LEU A 166 -20.16 1.24 5.11
CA LEU A 166 -21.45 1.41 4.46
C LEU A 166 -22.37 0.20 4.71
N GLN A 167 -21.86 -1.03 4.54
CA GLN A 167 -22.63 -2.26 4.78
C GLN A 167 -23.06 -2.42 6.25
N ARG A 168 -22.25 -1.92 7.18
CA ARG A 168 -22.54 -1.90 8.62
C ARG A 168 -23.42 -0.72 9.04
N ASN A 169 -23.82 0.15 8.11
CA ASN A 169 -24.56 1.38 8.38
C ASN A 169 -23.85 2.34 9.35
N GLU A 170 -22.52 2.27 9.44
CA GLU A 170 -21.70 3.22 10.20
C GLU A 170 -21.63 4.58 9.48
N VAL A 171 -21.66 4.53 8.15
CA VAL A 171 -21.81 5.70 7.27
C VAL A 171 -22.99 5.48 6.32
N SER A 172 -23.56 6.57 5.81
CA SER A 172 -24.67 6.55 4.86
C SER A 172 -24.22 6.77 3.41
N ARG A 173 -22.96 7.19 3.18
CA ARG A 173 -22.43 7.51 1.85
C ARG A 173 -20.94 7.21 1.76
N ILE A 174 -20.46 6.83 0.57
CA ILE A 174 -19.05 6.78 0.21
C ILE A 174 -18.79 7.87 -0.84
N VAL A 175 -17.74 8.66 -0.66
CA VAL A 175 -17.29 9.67 -1.63
C VAL A 175 -15.84 9.37 -2.01
N LEU A 176 -15.62 8.95 -3.24
CA LEU A 176 -14.30 8.69 -3.81
C LEU A 176 -13.92 9.86 -4.71
N THR A 177 -12.74 10.43 -4.47
CA THR A 177 -12.27 11.57 -5.24
C THR A 177 -10.81 11.46 -5.60
N ARG A 178 -10.45 12.05 -6.74
CA ARG A 178 -9.09 12.09 -7.28
C ARG A 178 -8.83 13.48 -7.85
N PRO A 179 -7.64 14.08 -7.67
CA PRO A 179 -7.30 15.32 -8.35
C PRO A 179 -7.20 15.07 -9.85
N ALA A 180 -7.69 16.04 -10.64
CA ALA A 180 -7.43 16.02 -12.07
C ALA A 180 -5.98 16.48 -12.30
N VAL A 181 -5.17 15.61 -12.88
CA VAL A 181 -3.77 15.86 -13.18
C VAL A 181 -3.59 15.70 -14.67
N GLU A 182 -3.05 16.72 -15.33
CA GLU A 182 -2.73 16.66 -16.75
C GLU A 182 -1.45 15.82 -16.95
N ALA A 183 -1.56 14.51 -16.76
CA ALA A 183 -0.44 13.60 -17.00
C ALA A 183 -0.38 13.24 -18.49
N GLY A 184 0.48 13.96 -19.23
CA GLY A 184 0.82 13.66 -20.61
C GLY A 184 -0.01 14.42 -21.66
N GLU A 185 -1.32 14.16 -21.75
CA GLU A 185 -2.21 14.87 -22.67
C GLU A 185 -3.01 15.93 -21.91
N ARG A 186 -3.05 17.18 -22.40
CA ARG A 186 -3.95 18.19 -21.79
C ARG A 186 -5.37 17.64 -21.84
N LEU A 187 -6.11 17.71 -20.73
CA LEU A 187 -7.51 17.27 -20.63
C LEU A 187 -8.40 17.81 -21.77
N GLY A 188 -7.97 18.90 -22.41
CA GLY A 188 -8.56 19.46 -23.62
C GLY A 188 -8.53 18.60 -24.90
N PHE A 189 -7.66 17.59 -25.03
CA PHE A 189 -7.46 16.82 -26.29
C PHE A 189 -8.31 15.55 -26.42
N LEU A 190 -8.90 15.03 -25.33
CA LEU A 190 -9.83 13.91 -25.43
C LEU A 190 -11.14 14.40 -26.11
N PRO A 191 -11.69 13.71 -27.12
CA PRO A 191 -12.98 14.08 -27.69
C PRO A 191 -14.10 13.82 -26.66
N GLY A 192 -15.16 14.64 -26.67
CA GLY A 192 -16.33 14.44 -25.81
C GLY A 192 -16.58 15.52 -24.75
N GLY A 193 -17.62 15.30 -23.95
CA GLY A 193 -18.01 16.17 -22.84
C GLY A 193 -17.03 16.13 -21.67
N LEU A 194 -17.11 17.10 -20.74
CA LEU A 194 -16.21 17.17 -19.58
C LEU A 194 -16.18 15.86 -18.77
N GLN A 195 -17.31 15.18 -18.65
CA GLN A 195 -17.40 13.91 -17.93
C GLN A 195 -16.64 12.78 -18.64
N GLU A 196 -16.81 12.64 -19.96
CA GLU A 196 -16.14 11.63 -20.79
C GLU A 196 -14.62 11.80 -20.78
N LYS A 197 -14.15 13.04 -20.60
CA LYS A 197 -12.73 13.38 -20.46
C LYS A 197 -12.13 12.97 -19.12
N ILE A 198 -12.94 12.93 -18.06
CA ILE A 198 -12.46 12.64 -16.70
C ILE A 198 -12.67 11.17 -16.34
N ASP A 199 -13.64 10.50 -16.95
CA ASP A 199 -13.96 9.09 -16.68
C ASP A 199 -12.75 8.14 -16.75
N PRO A 200 -11.79 8.27 -17.70
CA PRO A 200 -10.60 7.41 -17.73
C PRO A 200 -9.76 7.47 -16.45
N TYR A 201 -9.68 8.64 -15.81
CA TYR A 201 -8.90 8.84 -14.57
C TYR A 201 -9.60 8.25 -13.35
N LEU A 202 -10.93 8.08 -13.41
CA LEU A 202 -11.76 7.55 -12.34
C LEU A 202 -12.05 6.05 -12.52
N ARG A 203 -11.84 5.49 -13.73
CA ARG A 203 -12.04 4.06 -14.05
C ARG A 203 -11.43 3.09 -13.02
N PRO A 204 -10.18 3.26 -12.54
CA PRO A 204 -9.60 2.35 -11.55
C PRO A 204 -10.41 2.27 -10.24
N LEU A 205 -11.09 3.35 -9.84
CA LEU A 205 -11.95 3.37 -8.66
C LEU A 205 -13.26 2.59 -8.91
N TYR A 206 -13.82 2.68 -10.12
CA TYR A 206 -14.98 1.86 -10.50
C TYR A 206 -14.64 0.37 -10.54
N ASP A 207 -13.49 0.03 -11.11
CA ASP A 207 -13.05 -1.36 -11.23
C ASP A 207 -12.86 -1.98 -9.83
N ALA A 208 -12.19 -1.26 -8.92
CA ALA A 208 -12.00 -1.72 -7.55
C ALA A 208 -13.32 -1.92 -6.77
N LEU A 209 -14.34 -1.08 -6.99
CA LEU A 209 -15.67 -1.30 -6.40
C LEU A 209 -16.32 -2.58 -6.91
N GLY A 210 -16.17 -2.89 -8.20
CA GLY A 210 -16.71 -4.11 -8.82
C GLY A 210 -16.06 -5.41 -8.32
N GLU A 211 -14.87 -5.32 -7.72
CA GLU A 211 -14.24 -6.46 -7.03
C GLU A 211 -14.81 -6.70 -5.63
N MET A 212 -15.28 -5.64 -4.96
CA MET A 212 -15.73 -5.67 -3.56
C MET A 212 -17.23 -5.91 -3.41
N MET A 213 -18.02 -5.57 -4.42
CA MET A 213 -19.47 -5.64 -4.43
C MET A 213 -19.97 -6.20 -5.76
N SER A 214 -21.20 -6.72 -5.80
CA SER A 214 -21.78 -7.16 -7.09
C SER A 214 -21.90 -5.96 -8.03
N PRO A 215 -21.64 -6.12 -9.34
CA PRO A 215 -21.75 -5.03 -10.31
C PRO A 215 -23.11 -4.32 -10.29
N GLU A 216 -24.19 -5.08 -10.11
CA GLU A 216 -25.56 -4.55 -10.03
C GLU A 216 -25.75 -3.68 -8.78
N SER A 217 -25.15 -4.10 -7.66
CA SER A 217 -25.19 -3.36 -6.41
C SER A 217 -24.42 -2.05 -6.52
N VAL A 218 -23.21 -2.09 -7.12
CA VAL A 218 -22.39 -0.88 -7.37
C VAL A 218 -23.18 0.11 -8.23
N GLN A 219 -23.74 -0.36 -9.35
CA GLN A 219 -24.51 0.50 -10.25
C GLN A 219 -25.69 1.16 -9.54
N LYS A 220 -26.49 0.38 -8.80
CA LYS A 220 -27.63 0.90 -8.03
C LYS A 220 -27.20 1.96 -7.01
N LEU A 221 -26.10 1.73 -6.29
CA LEU A 221 -25.63 2.68 -5.27
C LEU A 221 -25.04 3.96 -5.87
N LEU A 222 -24.44 3.88 -7.06
CA LEU A 222 -24.01 5.04 -7.84
C LEU A 222 -25.22 5.87 -8.29
N GLU A 223 -26.24 5.21 -8.86
CA GLU A 223 -27.48 5.88 -9.32
C GLU A 223 -28.24 6.57 -8.18
N LEU A 224 -28.24 5.96 -6.98
CA LEU A 224 -28.84 6.53 -5.77
C LEU A 224 -27.98 7.64 -5.13
N GLY A 225 -26.74 7.85 -5.58
CA GLY A 225 -25.80 8.79 -4.98
C GLY A 225 -25.33 8.39 -3.57
N VAL A 226 -25.44 7.09 -3.24
CA VAL A 226 -24.88 6.51 -2.01
C VAL A 226 -23.38 6.28 -2.16
N ILE A 227 -22.94 5.91 -3.36
CA ILE A 227 -21.52 5.95 -3.74
C ILE A 227 -21.39 7.09 -4.75
N GLU A 228 -20.44 7.97 -4.54
CA GLU A 228 -20.12 9.07 -5.45
C GLU A 228 -18.65 8.96 -5.86
N VAL A 229 -18.38 8.93 -7.17
CA VAL A 229 -17.01 8.98 -7.70
C VAL A 229 -16.88 10.26 -8.51
N ALA A 230 -16.10 11.22 -8.01
CA ALA A 230 -16.06 12.57 -8.57
C ALA A 230 -14.68 13.24 -8.48
N PRO A 231 -14.36 14.18 -9.38
CA PRO A 231 -13.10 14.93 -9.33
C PRO A 231 -13.02 15.80 -8.07
N LEU A 232 -11.80 16.06 -7.59
CA LEU A 232 -11.58 16.86 -6.36
C LEU A 232 -12.26 18.25 -6.38
N ALA A 233 -12.38 18.85 -7.56
CA ALA A 233 -13.04 20.15 -7.73
C ALA A 233 -14.50 20.16 -7.26
N TYR A 234 -15.19 19.02 -7.31
CA TYR A 234 -16.60 18.86 -6.92
C TYR A 234 -16.77 18.87 -5.39
N MET A 235 -15.69 18.81 -4.62
CA MET A 235 -15.72 18.87 -3.17
C MET A 235 -15.89 20.29 -2.64
N ARG A 236 -15.64 21.31 -3.48
CA ARG A 236 -15.66 22.72 -3.08
C ARG A 236 -17.03 23.13 -2.54
N GLY A 237 -17.05 23.77 -1.38
CA GLY A 237 -18.28 24.29 -0.77
C GLY A 237 -19.19 23.24 -0.13
N ARG A 238 -18.77 21.97 -0.08
CA ARG A 238 -19.54 20.89 0.56
C ARG A 238 -19.19 20.74 2.03
N THR A 239 -20.12 20.16 2.77
CA THR A 239 -19.88 19.55 4.08
C THR A 239 -20.36 18.12 3.98
N LEU A 240 -19.47 17.17 4.23
CA LEU A 240 -19.72 15.75 4.01
C LEU A 240 -19.99 15.10 5.37
N ASN A 241 -21.26 14.99 5.75
CA ASN A 241 -21.70 14.33 6.98
C ASN A 241 -22.01 12.86 6.73
N SER A 242 -21.88 12.02 7.75
CA SER A 242 -22.19 10.58 7.71
C SER A 242 -21.61 9.88 6.48
N SER A 243 -20.39 10.25 6.09
CA SER A 243 -19.76 9.83 4.85
C SER A 243 -18.37 9.23 5.10
N PHE A 244 -18.02 8.19 4.35
CA PHE A 244 -16.64 7.72 4.25
C PHE A 244 -16.03 8.33 2.97
N ILE A 245 -15.03 9.19 3.13
CA ILE A 245 -14.47 9.97 2.02
C ILE A 245 -13.03 9.52 1.76
N ILE A 246 -12.70 9.24 0.50
CA ILE A 246 -11.35 8.85 0.09
C ILE A 246 -10.85 9.83 -0.96
N LEU A 247 -9.69 10.44 -0.70
CA LEU A 247 -8.92 11.20 -1.69
C LEU A 247 -7.73 10.36 -2.16
N ASP A 248 -7.79 9.89 -3.40
CA ASP A 248 -6.74 9.11 -4.04
C ASP A 248 -5.77 9.98 -4.87
N GLU A 249 -4.55 9.51 -5.06
CA GLU A 249 -3.43 10.24 -5.67
C GLU A 249 -3.20 11.64 -5.08
N ALA A 250 -3.26 11.74 -3.76
CA ALA A 250 -3.17 12.99 -3.04
C ALA A 250 -1.86 13.75 -3.26
N GLN A 251 -0.79 13.07 -3.70
CA GLN A 251 0.49 13.71 -4.03
C GLN A 251 0.36 14.74 -5.15
N ASN A 252 -0.70 14.64 -5.96
CA ASN A 252 -0.99 15.56 -7.05
C ASN A 252 -1.95 16.70 -6.67
N THR A 253 -2.17 16.92 -5.37
CA THR A 253 -2.88 18.09 -4.87
C THR A 253 -1.93 19.25 -4.56
N THR A 254 -2.43 20.49 -4.58
CA THR A 254 -1.74 21.64 -3.96
C THR A 254 -2.10 21.76 -2.47
N PRO A 255 -1.32 22.50 -1.65
CA PRO A 255 -1.66 22.73 -0.25
C PRO A 255 -3.04 23.37 -0.06
N GLU A 256 -3.44 24.27 -0.97
CA GLU A 256 -4.77 24.89 -0.95
C GLU A 256 -5.88 23.87 -1.24
N GLN A 257 -5.66 22.95 -2.17
CA GLN A 257 -6.60 21.88 -2.48
C GLN A 257 -6.70 20.88 -1.33
N MET A 258 -5.57 20.51 -0.72
CA MET A 258 -5.54 19.64 0.46
C MET A 258 -6.31 20.26 1.63
N LYS A 259 -6.02 21.54 1.96
CA LYS A 259 -6.76 22.28 2.98
C LYS A 259 -8.25 22.41 2.63
N MET A 260 -8.57 22.68 1.37
CA MET A 260 -9.97 22.73 0.90
C MET A 260 -10.67 21.41 1.15
N PHE A 261 -10.03 20.28 0.83
CA PHE A 261 -10.56 18.93 0.99
C PHE A 261 -10.76 18.53 2.46
N LEU A 262 -9.72 18.65 3.29
CA LEU A 262 -9.77 18.25 4.70
C LEU A 262 -10.83 19.05 5.47
N THR A 263 -11.05 20.32 5.11
CA THR A 263 -12.09 21.16 5.72
C THR A 263 -13.51 20.86 5.23
N ARG A 264 -13.72 19.84 4.38
CA ARG A 264 -15.06 19.37 4.00
C ARG A 264 -15.59 18.31 4.99
N LEU A 265 -14.78 17.87 5.95
CA LEU A 265 -15.16 16.88 6.95
C LEU A 265 -16.38 17.36 7.76
N GLY A 266 -17.42 16.54 7.78
CA GLY A 266 -18.63 16.74 8.58
C GLY A 266 -18.76 15.75 9.72
N PHE A 267 -19.85 15.85 10.48
CA PHE A 267 -20.12 14.97 11.61
C PHE A 267 -20.39 13.54 11.18
N GLY A 268 -19.91 12.57 11.97
CA GLY A 268 -20.09 11.14 11.71
C GLY A 268 -19.40 10.65 10.44
N SER A 269 -18.41 11.40 9.95
CA SER A 269 -17.66 11.08 8.74
C SER A 269 -16.23 10.67 9.06
N ARG A 270 -15.62 9.94 8.15
CA ARG A 270 -14.21 9.55 8.17
C ARG A 270 -13.55 9.91 6.84
N MET A 271 -12.27 10.26 6.87
CA MET A 271 -11.49 10.60 5.69
C MET A 271 -10.25 9.73 5.58
N VAL A 272 -9.98 9.20 4.40
CA VAL A 272 -8.71 8.55 4.08
C VAL A 272 -8.08 9.27 2.90
N VAL A 273 -6.82 9.65 3.05
CA VAL A 273 -6.02 10.32 2.02
C VAL A 273 -4.91 9.37 1.60
N THR A 274 -4.91 8.93 0.35
CA THR A 274 -3.90 8.00 -0.18
C THR A 274 -3.01 8.68 -1.18
N GLY A 275 -1.70 8.40 -1.11
CA GLY A 275 -0.76 8.95 -2.06
C GLY A 275 0.65 8.38 -1.95
N ASP A 276 1.48 8.76 -2.91
CA ASP A 276 2.90 8.43 -2.95
C ASP A 276 3.72 9.71 -3.12
N SER A 277 4.42 10.14 -2.07
CA SER A 277 5.23 11.36 -2.08
C SER A 277 6.40 11.31 -3.07
N SER A 278 6.78 10.13 -3.56
CA SER A 278 7.81 9.97 -4.59
C SER A 278 7.31 10.18 -6.02
N GLN A 279 6.00 10.14 -6.25
CA GLN A 279 5.37 10.21 -7.58
C GLN A 279 4.60 11.53 -7.78
N VAL A 280 5.24 12.66 -7.50
CA VAL A 280 4.61 13.98 -7.67
C VAL A 280 4.65 14.38 -9.15
N ASP A 281 3.48 14.41 -9.79
CA ASP A 281 3.32 14.80 -11.21
C ASP A 281 3.07 16.30 -11.39
N LEU A 282 3.26 17.11 -10.34
CA LEU A 282 3.04 18.55 -10.38
C LEU A 282 4.22 19.27 -11.04
N PRO A 283 4.00 20.10 -12.07
CA PRO A 283 5.08 20.67 -12.87
C PRO A 283 5.95 21.69 -12.12
N VAL A 284 5.41 22.40 -11.11
CA VAL A 284 6.16 23.46 -10.37
C VAL A 284 5.68 23.67 -8.92
N ARG A 285 4.56 23.06 -8.49
CA ARG A 285 3.98 23.34 -7.18
C ARG A 285 4.42 22.32 -6.13
N ARG A 286 4.60 22.79 -4.90
CA ARG A 286 4.77 21.92 -3.73
C ARG A 286 3.52 21.05 -3.59
N SER A 287 3.71 19.75 -3.38
CA SER A 287 2.61 18.83 -3.14
C SER A 287 1.90 19.16 -1.82
N GLY A 288 0.57 19.16 -1.86
CA GLY A 288 -0.29 19.32 -0.69
C GLY A 288 -0.18 18.14 0.27
N LEU A 289 0.13 16.94 -0.21
CA LEU A 289 0.38 15.77 0.62
C LEU A 289 1.64 15.96 1.49
N ILE A 290 2.75 16.35 0.86
CA ILE A 290 4.03 16.60 1.53
C ILE A 290 3.93 17.79 2.50
N ASP A 291 3.08 18.77 2.21
CA ASP A 291 2.80 19.87 3.14
C ASP A 291 1.96 19.42 4.33
N ALA A 292 0.87 18.67 4.09
CA ALA A 292 0.01 18.12 5.13
C ALA A 292 0.77 17.23 6.10
N GLU A 293 1.69 16.40 5.60
CA GLU A 293 2.54 15.54 6.44
C GLU A 293 3.32 16.35 7.49
N ARG A 294 3.86 17.50 7.09
CA ARG A 294 4.63 18.38 7.99
C ARG A 294 3.76 19.19 8.94
N VAL A 295 2.56 19.56 8.51
CA VAL A 295 1.68 20.49 9.25
C VAL A 295 0.75 19.75 10.20
N LEU A 296 0.35 18.52 9.87
CA LEU A 296 -0.69 17.76 10.57
C LEU A 296 -0.17 16.59 11.41
N GLY A 297 1.14 16.34 11.43
CA GLY A 297 1.72 15.15 12.08
C GLY A 297 1.41 15.03 13.58
N ASP A 298 1.19 16.14 14.28
CA ASP A 298 0.89 16.16 15.72
C ASP A 298 -0.59 16.44 16.04
N VAL A 299 -1.46 16.46 15.02
CA VAL A 299 -2.89 16.76 15.22
C VAL A 299 -3.60 15.49 15.67
N ALA A 300 -4.25 15.54 16.84
CA ALA A 300 -5.03 14.43 17.36
C ALA A 300 -6.10 13.96 16.36
N ASP A 301 -6.36 12.65 16.31
CA ASP A 301 -7.35 12.01 15.43
C ASP A 301 -6.99 12.07 13.93
N ILE A 302 -5.73 12.43 13.63
CA ILE A 302 -5.08 12.31 12.32
C ILE A 302 -3.89 11.38 12.46
N GLU A 303 -3.92 10.25 11.73
CA GLU A 303 -2.82 9.29 11.73
C GLU A 303 -2.12 9.24 10.37
N MET A 304 -0.79 9.13 10.36
CA MET A 304 0.02 9.01 9.14
C MET A 304 0.67 7.62 9.07
N VAL A 305 0.14 6.76 8.22
CA VAL A 305 0.63 5.40 8.06
C VAL A 305 1.50 5.30 6.82
N HIS A 306 2.79 5.06 7.05
CA HIS A 306 3.78 4.84 5.99
C HIS A 306 3.90 3.35 5.66
N LEU A 307 3.46 2.99 4.45
CA LEU A 307 3.65 1.70 3.82
C LEU A 307 4.95 1.73 3.00
N SER A 308 5.67 0.62 3.03
CA SER A 308 6.98 0.47 2.40
C SER A 308 6.95 -0.47 1.20
N SER A 309 8.12 -0.72 0.59
CA SER A 309 8.28 -1.78 -0.41
C SER A 309 7.91 -3.17 0.11
N ASP A 310 8.09 -3.42 1.41
CA ASP A 310 7.76 -4.70 2.04
C ASP A 310 6.25 -4.97 2.10
N ASP A 311 5.45 -3.91 1.94
CA ASP A 311 3.99 -3.97 1.89
C ASP A 311 3.45 -4.19 0.47
N VAL A 312 4.33 -4.24 -0.55
CA VAL A 312 3.93 -4.44 -1.94
C VAL A 312 3.59 -5.90 -2.19
N VAL A 313 2.32 -6.18 -2.45
CA VAL A 313 1.87 -7.54 -2.76
C VAL A 313 1.42 -7.62 -4.21
N ARG A 314 2.33 -8.05 -5.07
CA ARG A 314 2.11 -8.26 -6.50
C ARG A 314 2.22 -9.74 -6.86
N HIS A 315 1.70 -10.08 -8.03
CA HIS A 315 1.92 -11.40 -8.61
C HIS A 315 3.43 -11.61 -8.87
N GLY A 316 3.97 -12.79 -8.55
CA GLY A 316 5.41 -13.06 -8.64
C GLY A 316 6.02 -12.78 -10.02
N LEU A 317 5.27 -13.05 -11.09
CA LEU A 317 5.68 -12.69 -12.46
C LEU A 317 5.85 -11.17 -12.65
N VAL A 318 4.98 -10.35 -12.06
CA VAL A 318 5.07 -8.89 -12.16
C VAL A 318 6.31 -8.40 -11.43
N SER A 319 6.61 -8.94 -10.25
CA SER A 319 7.86 -8.63 -9.53
C SER A 319 9.09 -9.00 -10.37
N ALA A 320 9.12 -10.20 -10.95
CA ALA A 320 10.22 -10.64 -11.81
C ALA A 320 10.39 -9.77 -13.07
N ILE A 321 9.30 -9.26 -13.63
CA ILE A 321 9.35 -8.30 -14.76
C ILE A 321 9.98 -6.98 -14.30
N ILE A 322 9.56 -6.44 -13.14
CA ILE A 322 10.10 -5.19 -12.61
C ILE A 322 11.61 -5.34 -12.35
N GLU A 323 12.01 -6.40 -11.65
CA GLU A 323 13.42 -6.72 -11.37
C GLU A 323 14.26 -6.77 -12.67
N ALA A 324 13.75 -7.44 -13.71
CA ALA A 324 14.47 -7.54 -14.99
C ALA A 324 14.66 -6.18 -15.70
N TYR A 325 13.75 -5.22 -15.52
CA TYR A 325 13.89 -3.88 -16.06
C TYR A 325 14.81 -3.01 -15.20
N ASP A 326 14.72 -3.12 -13.88
CA ASP A 326 15.56 -2.39 -12.93
C ASP A 326 17.03 -2.80 -13.07
N ASP A 327 17.31 -4.10 -13.22
CA ASP A 327 18.66 -4.64 -13.49
C ASP A 327 19.25 -4.06 -14.78
N ARG A 328 18.43 -3.91 -15.82
CA ARG A 328 18.85 -3.33 -17.10
C ARG A 328 19.13 -1.83 -16.97
N ALA A 329 18.30 -1.10 -16.21
CA ALA A 329 18.49 0.32 -15.96
C ALA A 329 19.79 0.55 -15.17
N ALA A 330 20.02 -0.20 -14.09
CA ALA A 330 21.25 -0.14 -13.30
C ALA A 330 22.50 -0.49 -14.13
N ALA A 331 22.41 -1.50 -15.00
CA ALA A 331 23.51 -1.86 -15.90
C ALA A 331 23.77 -0.81 -17.00
N ALA A 332 22.78 -0.02 -17.38
CA ALA A 332 22.94 1.09 -18.32
C ALA A 332 23.60 2.30 -17.64
N GLU A 333 23.24 2.60 -16.40
CA GLU A 333 23.85 3.65 -15.59
C GLU A 333 25.32 3.35 -15.29
N SER A 334 25.66 2.08 -14.98
CA SER A 334 27.05 1.67 -14.73
C SER A 334 27.94 1.70 -15.98
N ARG A 335 27.35 1.73 -17.18
CA ARG A 335 28.07 1.80 -18.47
C ARG A 335 28.15 3.22 -19.04
N GLY A 336 27.55 4.21 -18.37
CA GLY A 336 27.32 5.56 -18.89
C GLY A 336 28.25 6.67 -18.39
N ALA A 337 29.32 6.38 -17.65
CA ALA A 337 30.30 7.40 -17.25
C ALA A 337 31.45 7.49 -18.27
N PRO A 338 31.52 8.52 -19.15
CA PRO A 338 32.74 8.82 -19.86
C PRO A 338 33.76 9.39 -18.87
N SER A 339 34.92 8.74 -18.75
CA SER A 339 36.07 9.25 -18.03
C SER A 339 36.56 10.54 -18.70
N ALA A 340 36.14 11.68 -18.18
CA ALA A 340 36.81 12.95 -18.44
C ALA A 340 38.14 12.94 -17.70
N GLY A 341 39.24 12.70 -18.42
CA GLY A 341 40.59 12.92 -17.90
C GLY A 341 41.66 12.05 -18.53
N GLU A 342 42.13 12.41 -19.72
CA GLU A 342 43.56 12.31 -20.04
C GLU A 342 44.01 13.62 -20.70
N PRO A 343 45.06 14.28 -20.18
CA PRO A 343 45.59 15.50 -20.75
C PRO A 343 46.45 15.22 -21.98
N ALA A 344 46.49 16.21 -22.86
CA ALA A 344 47.33 16.27 -24.04
C ALA A 344 48.80 15.97 -23.72
N ASP A 345 49.42 15.07 -24.51
CA ASP A 345 50.87 15.03 -24.65
C ASP A 345 51.28 15.11 -26.12
N ALA A 346 52.25 15.98 -26.35
CA ALA A 346 52.71 16.46 -27.63
C ALA A 346 53.72 15.50 -28.25
N ARG A 347 53.60 15.25 -29.57
CA ARG A 347 54.76 14.89 -30.41
C ARG A 347 54.67 15.58 -31.76
N GLU A 348 55.59 16.52 -31.95
CA GLU A 348 55.96 17.18 -33.21
C GLU A 348 56.50 16.17 -34.24
N HIS A 349 56.19 16.37 -35.53
CA HIS A 349 57.19 16.70 -36.57
C HIS A 349 56.49 17.09 -37.92
N PRO A 350 57.18 17.79 -38.85
CA PRO A 350 56.60 18.88 -39.65
C PRO A 350 56.60 18.67 -41.19
N HIS A 351 56.15 19.71 -41.90
CA HIS A 351 56.20 19.99 -43.36
C HIS A 351 55.01 19.45 -44.19
N ARG A 352 54.31 20.23 -45.04
CA ARG A 352 54.78 21.21 -46.06
C ARG A 352 53.65 22.14 -46.53
N HIS A 353 54.05 23.35 -46.92
CA HIS A 353 53.37 24.39 -47.70
C HIS A 353 52.35 23.93 -48.77
N THR A 354 51.25 24.67 -48.98
CA THR A 354 51.07 25.54 -50.17
C THR A 354 49.92 26.55 -50.03
N THR A 355 50.27 27.83 -50.14
CA THR A 355 49.60 28.98 -50.78
C THR A 355 48.06 29.10 -50.87
N GLN A 356 47.57 30.16 -50.23
CA GLN A 356 46.43 31.03 -50.61
C GLN A 356 46.65 31.66 -52.01
N PRO A 357 45.63 32.23 -52.72
CA PRO A 357 45.06 33.52 -52.27
C PRO A 357 43.61 33.91 -52.69
N THR A 358 43.15 34.98 -52.02
CA THR A 358 42.28 36.10 -52.47
C THR A 358 40.74 35.99 -52.53
N ALA A 359 40.11 36.84 -51.71
CA ALA A 359 38.76 37.42 -51.79
C ALA A 359 38.68 38.50 -52.94
N PRO A 360 37.63 39.36 -53.17
CA PRO A 360 36.72 40.00 -52.18
C PRO A 360 35.27 40.39 -52.67
N GLY A 361 34.51 41.07 -51.80
CA GLY A 361 33.36 41.96 -52.13
C GLY A 361 32.13 41.71 -51.23
N GLU A 362 31.81 42.55 -50.23
CA GLU A 362 31.02 43.81 -50.30
C GLU A 362 29.64 43.59 -50.98
N ASN A 363 28.47 44.08 -50.54
CA ASN A 363 28.08 45.20 -49.69
C ASN A 363 26.57 45.03 -49.40
N ASP A 364 26.08 45.39 -48.21
CA ASP A 364 25.13 46.50 -47.95
C ASP A 364 23.64 46.25 -48.27
N GLY A 365 22.78 46.91 -47.48
CA GLY A 365 21.51 47.40 -48.04
C GLY A 365 20.20 46.97 -47.39
N ARG A 366 19.96 47.41 -46.14
CA ARG A 366 18.78 48.20 -45.71
C ARG A 366 17.34 47.83 -46.16
N ARG A 367 16.47 47.89 -45.13
CA ARG A 367 15.09 48.48 -45.10
C ARG A 367 14.02 47.65 -45.84
N THR A 368 12.76 47.49 -45.41
CA THR A 368 11.78 48.39 -44.75
C THR A 368 10.54 47.57 -44.37
N THR A 369 9.97 47.75 -43.17
CA THR A 369 8.51 47.73 -42.93
C THR A 369 7.91 49.05 -43.48
N PRO A 370 6.59 49.29 -43.73
CA PRO A 370 5.43 48.81 -42.94
C PRO A 370 4.05 48.69 -43.67
N ARG A 371 2.98 48.52 -42.85
CA ARG A 371 1.52 48.82 -43.04
C ARG A 371 0.62 47.75 -43.69
N ALA A 372 -0.39 47.25 -42.96
CA ALA A 372 -1.80 47.72 -42.85
C ALA A 372 -2.66 47.15 -44.01
N SER A 373 -3.94 46.78 -43.93
CA SER A 373 -5.06 46.92 -42.98
C SER A 373 -6.19 45.96 -43.43
N GLU A 374 -7.19 45.76 -42.56
CA GLU A 374 -8.64 45.57 -42.86
C GLU A 374 -9.21 44.25 -43.44
N GLY A 375 -10.42 43.93 -42.94
CA GLY A 375 -11.38 42.93 -43.45
C GLY A 375 -11.87 41.99 -42.32
N ALA A 376 -12.85 42.33 -41.47
CA ALA A 376 -14.30 42.48 -41.69
C ALA A 376 -15.03 41.17 -42.11
N GLN A 377 -15.99 40.78 -41.25
CA GLN A 377 -17.24 40.02 -41.50
C GLN A 377 -17.13 38.54 -41.94
N GLN A 378 -17.52 37.61 -41.05
CA GLN A 378 -18.90 37.11 -40.89
C GLN A 378 -19.01 36.29 -39.60
#